data_AF-Q2T182-F1
#
_entry.id   AF-Q2T182-F1
#
_cell.length_a   1.000
_cell.length_b   1.000
_cell.length_c   1.000
_cell.angle_alpha   90.00
_cell.angle_beta   90.00
_cell.angle_gamma   90.00
#
_symmetry.space_group_name_H-M   'P 1'
#
loop_
_entity.id
_entity.type
_entity.pdbx_description
1 polymer ?
#
loop_
_entity_poly.entity_id
_entity_poly.type
_entity_poly.pdbx_seq_one_letter_code
_entity_poly.pdbx_strand_id
1 'polypeptide(L)'
;MSSSDIIQPRLVLVSIASATAAYTALSPHVPGFLHIVAEGEAPLHVGNIHLAHDPGFIGGMLLEVVGIAGRPSPTVKKYRTPACSFESRYHKEIFIRGANGIIPVKVGLFRHEATHTAEAALDAE
;
A
#
# COMPACT_ATOMS: atom_id res chain seq x y z
N MET A 1 -8.61 44.13 7.43
CA MET A 1 -9.06 42.85 6.84
C MET A 1 -7.82 42.00 6.61
N SER A 2 -7.53 41.05 7.50
CA SER A 2 -6.33 40.21 7.42
C SER A 2 -6.69 38.94 6.65
N SER A 3 -6.10 38.77 5.46
CA SER A 3 -6.25 37.58 4.63
C SER A 3 -5.79 36.38 5.44
N SER A 4 -6.73 35.52 5.83
CA SER A 4 -6.37 34.20 6.31
C SER A 4 -5.86 33.45 5.09
N ASP A 5 -4.55 33.29 4.98
CA ASP A 5 -3.94 32.37 4.03
C ASP A 5 -4.49 30.97 4.32
N ILE A 6 -5.52 30.60 3.57
CA ILE A 6 -6.04 29.23 3.55
C ILE A 6 -4.91 28.40 2.93
N ILE A 7 -4.07 27.81 3.79
CA ILE A 7 -3.07 26.82 3.37
C ILE A 7 -3.88 25.67 2.79
N GLN A 8 -4.01 25.62 1.46
CA GLN A 8 -4.67 24.51 0.79
C GLN A 8 -3.88 23.23 1.11
N PRO A 9 -4.56 22.14 1.52
CA PRO A 9 -3.89 20.88 1.77
C PRO A 9 -3.24 20.40 0.48
N ARG A 10 -1.90 20.36 0.45
CA ARG A 10 -1.14 19.93 -0.73
C ARG A 10 -0.91 18.42 -0.64
N LEU A 11 -1.49 17.68 -1.59
CA LEU A 11 -1.19 16.27 -1.80
C LEU A 11 0.27 16.12 -2.24
N VAL A 12 0.99 15.23 -1.57
CA VAL A 12 2.40 14.92 -1.85
C VAL A 12 2.61 13.41 -1.83
N LEU A 13 3.55 12.94 -2.65
CA LEU A 13 4.05 11.57 -2.56
C LEU A 13 4.91 11.42 -1.30
N VAL A 14 4.87 10.22 -0.71
CA VAL A 14 5.67 9.86 0.48
C VAL A 14 6.65 8.76 0.13
N SER A 15 7.85 8.80 0.69
CA SER A 15 8.89 7.79 0.46
C SER A 15 8.52 6.45 1.09
N ILE A 16 8.72 5.36 0.35
CA ILE A 16 8.35 4.01 0.76
C ILE A 16 9.60 3.24 1.15
N ALA A 17 9.59 2.59 2.32
CA ALA A 17 10.66 1.68 2.74
C ALA A 17 10.32 0.22 2.41
N SER A 18 9.07 -0.18 2.60
CA SER A 18 8.57 -1.52 2.29
C SER A 18 7.09 -1.50 1.94
N ALA A 19 6.64 -2.53 1.24
CA ALA A 19 5.23 -2.74 0.99
C ALA A 19 4.91 -4.23 0.84
N THR A 20 3.70 -4.59 1.24
CA THR A 20 3.21 -5.96 1.20
C THR A 20 1.89 -5.98 0.45
N ALA A 21 1.75 -6.93 -0.46
CA ALA A 21 0.53 -7.16 -1.21
C ALA A 21 0.11 -8.62 -1.11
N ALA A 22 -1.18 -8.84 -0.84
CA ALA A 22 -1.78 -10.15 -0.68
C ALA A 22 -3.08 -10.20 -1.49
N TYR A 23 -3.29 -11.30 -2.21
CA TYR A 23 -4.51 -11.55 -2.96
C TYR A 23 -5.26 -12.72 -2.36
N THR A 24 -6.54 -12.50 -2.10
CA THR A 24 -7.45 -13.50 -1.53
C THR A 24 -8.58 -13.74 -2.51
N ALA A 25 -8.73 -14.97 -2.97
CA ALA A 25 -9.82 -15.39 -3.84
C ALA A 25 -10.12 -16.88 -3.65
N LEU A 26 -11.31 -17.31 -4.11
CA LEU A 26 -11.65 -18.74 -4.19
C LEU A 26 -10.77 -19.48 -5.20
N SER A 27 -10.33 -18.77 -6.26
CA SER A 27 -9.43 -19.28 -7.29
C SER A 27 -8.62 -18.12 -7.90
N PRO A 28 -7.40 -18.35 -8.41
CA PRO A 28 -6.62 -17.33 -9.11
C PRO A 28 -7.30 -16.78 -10.38
N HIS A 29 -8.29 -17.51 -10.91
CA HIS A 29 -8.99 -17.17 -12.15
C HIS A 29 -10.30 -16.42 -11.93
N VAL A 30 -10.73 -16.23 -10.68
CA VAL A 30 -11.92 -15.45 -10.34
C VAL A 30 -11.52 -14.12 -9.70
N PRO A 31 -12.32 -13.05 -9.85
CA PRO A 31 -12.14 -11.82 -9.09
C PRO A 31 -12.09 -12.10 -7.59
N GLY A 32 -11.22 -11.39 -6.90
CA GLY A 32 -11.00 -11.49 -5.48
C GLY A 32 -10.57 -10.15 -4.92
N PHE A 33 -10.04 -10.15 -3.72
CA PHE A 33 -9.63 -8.93 -3.04
C PHE A 33 -8.12 -8.85 -2.96
N LEU A 34 -7.59 -7.72 -3.42
CA LEU A 34 -6.19 -7.38 -3.24
C LEU A 34 -6.06 -6.49 -2.00
N HIS A 35 -5.22 -6.90 -1.06
CA HIS A 35 -4.93 -6.22 0.18
C HIS A 35 -3.50 -5.71 0.16
N ILE A 36 -3.33 -4.39 0.32
CA ILE A 36 -2.02 -3.74 0.18
C ILE A 36 -1.77 -2.82 1.37
N VAL A 37 -0.55 -2.88 1.88
CA VAL A 37 -0.06 -1.97 2.93
C VAL A 37 1.33 -1.49 2.52
N ALA A 38 1.60 -0.20 2.70
CA ALA A 38 2.92 0.39 2.52
C ALA A 38 3.42 0.99 3.84
N GLU A 39 4.72 0.89 4.06
CA GLU A 39 5.42 1.39 5.23
C GLU A 39 6.63 2.20 4.78
N GLY A 40 6.99 3.21 5.57
CA GLY A 40 8.07 4.10 5.21
C GLY A 40 8.36 5.15 6.26
N GLU A 41 9.20 6.09 5.85
CA GLU A 41 9.55 7.25 6.63
C GLU A 41 8.98 8.50 5.95
N ALA A 42 8.29 9.33 6.73
CA ALA A 42 7.79 10.63 6.31
C ALA A 42 8.78 11.70 6.78
N PRO A 43 9.63 12.26 5.89
CA PRO A 43 10.66 13.25 6.24
C PRO A 43 10.10 14.66 6.46
N LEU A 44 8.85 14.89 6.05
CA LEU A 44 8.09 16.12 6.27
C LEU A 44 6.87 15.80 7.14
N HIS A 45 6.20 16.82 7.69
CA HIS A 45 4.92 16.61 8.36
C HIS A 45 3.85 16.28 7.33
N VAL A 46 3.71 14.99 7.06
CA VAL A 46 2.71 14.47 6.15
C VAL A 46 1.69 13.71 6.99
N GLY A 47 0.46 14.21 7.00
CA GLY A 47 -0.67 13.56 7.63
C GLY A 47 -1.51 12.80 6.60
N ASN A 48 -2.46 12.00 7.08
CA ASN A 48 -3.42 11.28 6.23
C ASN A 48 -2.76 10.47 5.10
N ILE A 49 -1.71 9.71 5.44
CA ILE A 49 -0.95 8.92 4.48
C ILE A 49 -1.77 7.69 4.10
N HIS A 50 -2.05 7.51 2.81
CA HIS A 50 -2.85 6.41 2.27
C HIS A 50 -2.38 6.01 0.88
N LEU A 51 -2.86 4.85 0.43
CA LEU A 51 -2.67 4.38 -0.94
C LEU A 51 -3.80 4.89 -1.82
N ALA A 52 -3.45 5.47 -2.96
CA ALA A 52 -4.39 5.87 -4.00
C ALA A 52 -4.14 5.04 -5.26
N HIS A 53 -5.19 4.48 -5.86
CA HIS A 53 -5.08 3.73 -7.11
C HIS A 53 -4.94 4.69 -8.30
N ASP A 54 -3.95 4.46 -9.16
CA ASP A 54 -3.79 5.19 -10.42
C ASP A 54 -4.32 4.35 -11.60
N PRO A 55 -5.55 4.61 -12.08
CA PRO A 55 -6.14 3.84 -13.18
C PRO A 55 -5.49 4.14 -14.54
N GLY A 56 -4.67 5.18 -14.66
CA GLY A 56 -4.04 5.59 -15.92
C GLY A 56 -2.75 4.86 -16.25
N PHE A 57 -2.23 4.02 -15.35
CA PHE A 57 -0.93 3.38 -15.53
C PHE A 57 -0.97 2.24 -16.58
N ILE A 58 -0.20 2.41 -17.65
CA ILE A 58 -0.03 1.42 -18.70
C ILE A 58 1.13 0.50 -18.32
N GLY A 59 0.82 -0.71 -17.85
CA GLY A 59 1.84 -1.69 -17.44
C GLY A 59 1.41 -2.64 -16.33
N GLY A 60 0.21 -2.47 -15.77
CA GLY A 60 -0.31 -3.30 -14.71
C GLY A 60 -1.14 -2.48 -13.74
N MET A 61 -0.98 -2.76 -12.45
CA MET A 61 -1.63 -2.01 -11.38
C MET A 61 -0.62 -1.13 -10.67
N LEU A 62 -0.92 0.16 -10.56
CA LEU A 62 -0.12 1.14 -9.83
C LEU A 62 -0.93 1.74 -8.69
N LEU A 63 -0.31 1.80 -7.52
CA LEU A 63 -0.79 2.60 -6.40
C LEU A 63 0.24 3.67 -6.05
N GLU A 64 -0.22 4.83 -5.62
CA GLU A 64 0.62 5.90 -5.12
C GLU A 64 0.48 5.98 -3.60
N VAL A 65 1.60 6.11 -2.88
CA VAL A 65 1.56 6.47 -1.46
C VAL A 65 1.55 7.98 -1.36
N VAL A 66 0.36 8.51 -1.05
CA VAL A 66 0.09 9.94 -0.96
C VAL A 66 -0.20 10.34 0.47
N GLY A 67 0.04 11.60 0.79
CA GLY A 67 -0.42 12.20 2.03
C GLY A 67 -0.59 13.71 1.88
N ILE A 68 -1.05 14.34 2.94
CA ILE A 68 -1.32 15.77 2.99
C ILE A 68 -0.16 16.45 3.71
N ALA A 69 0.56 17.32 2.99
CA ALA A 69 1.59 18.15 3.59
C ALA A 69 0.95 19.14 4.57
N GLY A 70 1.43 19.14 5.82
CA GLY A 70 1.02 20.03 6.89
C GLY A 70 2.17 20.92 7.38
N ARG A 71 2.06 21.41 8.62
CA ARG A 71 3.03 22.34 9.22
C ARG A 71 4.41 21.67 9.38
N PRO A 72 5.53 22.37 9.18
CA PRO A 72 6.87 21.81 9.36
C PRO A 72 7.03 21.03 10.68
N SER A 73 7.57 19.81 10.62
CA SER A 73 7.84 18.99 11.80
C SER A 73 9.33 18.69 11.85
N PRO A 74 9.98 18.80 13.02
CA PRO A 74 11.41 18.58 13.15
C PRO A 74 11.79 17.09 13.18
N THR A 75 10.82 16.17 13.08
CA THR A 75 11.06 14.74 13.32
C THR A 75 10.55 13.90 12.16
N VAL A 76 11.40 12.99 11.68
CA VAL A 76 11.01 11.93 10.74
C VAL A 76 10.13 10.94 11.49
N LYS A 77 8.93 10.66 10.95
CA LYS A 77 8.01 9.68 11.52
C LYS A 77 7.93 8.45 10.63
N LYS A 78 8.03 7.27 11.25
CA LYS A 78 7.64 6.02 10.58
C LYS A 78 6.13 5.99 10.42
N TYR A 79 5.67 5.54 9.26
CA TYR A 79 4.25 5.37 8.97
C TYR A 79 3.96 3.97 8.45
N ARG A 80 2.71 3.59 8.62
CA ARG A 80 2.08 2.44 7.97
C ARG A 80 0.75 2.92 7.41
N THR A 81 0.51 2.70 6.12
CA THR A 81 -0.76 3.10 5.52
C THR A 81 -1.90 2.26 6.12
N PRO A 82 -3.13 2.78 6.15
CA PRO A 82 -4.30 1.92 6.24
C PRO A 82 -4.24 0.85 5.15
N ALA A 83 -4.79 -0.33 5.45
CA ALA A 83 -4.88 -1.40 4.45
C ALA A 83 -5.81 -0.95 3.32
N CYS A 84 -5.26 -0.86 2.11
CA CYS A 84 -6.03 -0.62 0.90
C CYS A 84 -6.54 -1.97 0.41
N SER A 85 -7.86 -2.11 0.29
CA SER A 85 -8.50 -3.34 -0.16
C SER A 85 -9.55 -3.03 -1.22
N PHE A 86 -9.45 -3.68 -2.38
CA PHE A 86 -10.41 -3.52 -3.46
C PHE A 86 -10.50 -4.78 -4.32
N GLU A 87 -11.62 -4.90 -5.04
CA GLU A 87 -11.83 -6.01 -5.96
C GLU A 87 -10.89 -5.88 -7.17
N SER A 88 -10.20 -6.96 -7.49
CA SER A 88 -9.32 -7.03 -8.64
C SER A 88 -9.14 -8.46 -9.13
N ARG A 89 -8.43 -8.61 -10.25
CA ARG A 89 -7.91 -9.91 -10.69
C ARG A 89 -6.56 -10.16 -10.02
N TYR A 90 -6.11 -11.41 -10.03
CA TYR A 90 -4.77 -11.71 -9.56
C TYR A 90 -3.71 -11.06 -10.46
N HIS A 91 -2.88 -10.21 -9.87
CA HIS A 91 -1.66 -9.70 -10.48
C HIS A 91 -0.47 -10.36 -9.77
N LYS A 92 0.43 -11.01 -10.51
CA LYS A 92 1.64 -11.60 -9.92
C LYS A 92 2.54 -10.55 -9.25
N GLU A 93 2.54 -9.36 -9.84
CA GLU A 93 3.31 -8.20 -9.41
C GLU A 93 2.45 -6.95 -9.60
N ILE A 94 2.52 -6.04 -8.64
CA ILE A 94 1.95 -4.69 -8.71
C ILE A 94 3.05 -3.67 -8.49
N PHE A 95 2.76 -2.42 -8.78
CA PHE A 95 3.69 -1.32 -8.61
C PHE A 95 3.17 -0.36 -7.54
N ILE A 96 4.09 0.14 -6.72
CA ILE A 96 3.77 1.21 -5.78
C ILE A 96 4.73 2.37 -6.01
N ARG A 97 4.19 3.57 -6.24
CA ARG A 97 4.93 4.80 -6.42
C ARG A 97 4.97 5.60 -5.13
N GLY A 98 6.18 5.94 -4.71
CA GLY A 98 6.45 6.89 -3.65
C GLY A 98 7.30 8.05 -4.15
N ALA A 99 7.70 8.91 -3.21
CA ALA A 99 8.62 10.01 -3.52
C ALA A 99 10.02 9.52 -3.95
N ASN A 100 10.38 8.28 -3.57
CA ASN A 100 11.62 7.61 -3.95
C ASN A 100 11.53 6.80 -5.26
N GLY A 101 10.42 6.89 -6.00
CA GLY A 101 10.23 6.21 -7.27
C GLY A 101 9.19 5.09 -7.21
N ILE A 102 9.20 4.24 -8.24
CA ILE A 102 8.28 3.11 -8.38
C ILE A 102 8.98 1.83 -7.92
N ILE A 103 8.37 1.10 -7.00
CA ILE A 103 8.85 -0.20 -6.52
C ILE A 103 7.91 -1.33 -6.99
N PRO A 104 8.44 -2.42 -7.56
CA PRO A 104 7.66 -3.63 -7.83
C PRO A 104 7.42 -4.40 -6.53
N VAL A 105 6.19 -4.88 -6.35
CA VAL A 105 5.74 -5.65 -5.18
C VAL A 105 5.12 -6.96 -5.65
N LYS A 106 5.72 -8.08 -5.24
CA LYS A 106 5.18 -9.41 -5.50
C LYS A 106 3.92 -9.63 -4.68
N VAL A 107 2.88 -10.16 -5.32
CA VAL A 107 1.60 -10.43 -4.64
C VAL A 107 1.58 -11.86 -4.14
N GLY A 108 1.49 -12.01 -2.82
CA GLY A 108 1.26 -13.31 -2.19
C GLY A 108 -0.15 -13.81 -2.48
N LEU A 109 -0.28 -15.05 -2.95
CA LEU A 109 -1.58 -15.68 -3.16
C LEU A 109 -1.97 -16.46 -1.90
N PHE A 110 -3.01 -16.01 -1.20
CA PHE A 110 -3.60 -16.79 -0.12
C PHE A 110 -4.56 -17.83 -0.72
N ARG A 111 -4.14 -19.09 -0.73
CA ARG A 111 -5.00 -20.23 -1.08
C ARG A 111 -5.65 -20.77 0.20
N HIS A 112 -6.95 -21.03 0.14
CA HIS A 112 -7.69 -21.61 1.27
C HIS A 112 -7.21 -23.03 1.66
N GLU A 113 -6.44 -23.72 0.81
CA GLU A 113 -5.86 -25.04 1.09
C GLU A 113 -4.65 -25.04 2.04
N ALA A 114 -4.15 -23.89 2.50
CA ALA A 114 -2.96 -23.84 3.36
C ALA A 114 -3.21 -24.29 4.82
N THR A 115 -4.43 -24.69 5.18
CA THR A 115 -4.76 -25.22 6.52
C THR A 115 -4.31 -26.68 6.73
N HIS A 116 -3.96 -27.43 5.69
CA HIS A 116 -3.56 -28.84 5.85
C HIS A 116 -2.04 -29.08 6.04
N THR A 117 -1.19 -28.06 5.94
CA THR A 117 0.27 -28.26 6.11
C THR A 117 0.78 -27.92 7.52
N ALA A 118 -0.04 -27.29 8.37
CA ALA A 118 0.35 -27.02 9.76
C ALA A 118 0.08 -28.21 10.70
N GLU A 119 -0.90 -29.07 10.39
CA GLU A 119 -1.23 -30.24 11.25
C GLU A 119 -0.25 -31.39 11.08
N ALA A 120 0.43 -31.52 9.94
CA ALA A 120 1.41 -32.60 9.72
C ALA A 120 2.76 -32.41 10.45
N ALA A 121 2.96 -31.27 11.12
CA ALA A 121 4.17 -30.99 11.91
C ALA A 121 3.97 -31.12 13.43
N LEU A 122 2.75 -31.44 13.89
CA LEU A 122 2.42 -31.59 15.32
C LEU A 122 2.26 -33.05 15.78
N ASP A 123 2.28 -34.02 14.87
CA ASP A 123 2.22 -35.46 15.18
C ASP A 123 3.58 -36.16 15.10
N ALA A 124 4.68 -35.39 15.06
CA ALA A 124 6.05 -35.91 15.11
C ALA A 124 6.77 -35.46 16.39
N GLU A 125 6.21 -35.80 17.55
CA GLU A 125 6.96 -35.94 18.80
C GLU A 125 6.35 -37.02 19.69
#